data_AF-A0A7W1J3H4-F1
#
_entry.id   AF-A0A7W1J3H4-F1
#
_cell.length_a   1.000
_cell.length_b   1.000
_cell.length_c   1.000
_cell.angle_alpha   90.00
_cell.angle_beta   90.00
_cell.angle_gamma   90.00
#
_symmetry.space_group_name_H-M   'P 1'
#
loop_
_entity.id
_entity.type
_entity.pdbx_description
1 polymer ?
#
loop_
_entity_poly.entity_id
_entity_poly.type
_entity_poly.pdbx_seq_one_letter_code
_entity_poly.pdbx_strand_id
1 'polypeptide(L)' 'MQEIDRKIIRARRNTIGDAIRHSTARNPEKDALIFGGRRWSYAELDAGANRVANAPRLCRR' A
#
# COMPACT_ATOMS: atom_id res chain seq x y z
N MET A 1 -17.37 13.54 18.67
CA MET A 1 -17.27 13.10 17.27
C MET A 1 -15.91 13.42 16.65
N GLN A 2 -15.36 14.63 16.84
CA GLN A 2 -14.05 15.06 16.28
C GLN A 2 -12.82 14.25 16.76
N GLU A 3 -12.85 13.75 18.00
CA GLU A 3 -11.76 12.96 18.60
C GLU A 3 -11.55 11.61 17.89
N ILE A 4 -12.65 10.92 17.56
CA ILE A 4 -12.63 9.59 16.92
C ILE A 4 -12.12 9.70 15.50
N ASP A 5 -12.60 10.70 14.75
CA ASP A 5 -12.16 10.96 13.38
C ASP A 5 -10.65 11.25 13.31
N ARG A 6 -10.14 12.10 14.22
CA ARG A 6 -8.70 12.39 14.32
C ARG A 6 -7.87 11.15 14.64
N LYS A 7 -8.36 10.25 15.51
CA LYS A 7 -7.70 8.96 15.79
C LYS A 7 -7.70 8.04 14.56
N ILE A 8 -8.82 7.94 13.84
CA ILE A 8 -8.94 7.13 12.63
C ILE A 8 -7.99 7.64 11.53
N ILE A 9 -7.92 8.95 11.32
CA ILE A 9 -6.99 9.56 10.34
C ILE A 9 -5.54 9.24 10.70
N ARG A 10 -5.15 9.37 11.97
CA ARG A 10 -3.77 9.08 12.40
C ARG A 10 -3.42 7.60 12.29
N ALA A 11 -4.36 6.71 12.63
CA ALA A 11 -4.17 5.27 12.48
C ALA A 11 -3.99 4.88 11.01
N ARG A 12 -4.79 5.46 10.10
CA ARG A 12 -4.66 5.25 8.65
C ARG A 12 -3.29 5.67 8.10
N ARG A 13 -2.78 6.81 8.57
CA ARG A 13 -1.45 7.34 8.20
C ARG A 13 -0.26 6.53 8.73
N ASN A 14 -0.50 5.59 9.65
CA ASN A 14 0.55 4.74 10.22
C ASN A 14 0.49 3.29 9.70
N THR A 15 -0.26 3.08 8.62
CA THR A 15 -0.34 1.77 7.96
C THR A 15 0.78 1.60 6.94
N ILE A 16 1.18 0.35 6.70
CA ILE A 16 2.18 0.02 5.68
C ILE A 16 1.71 0.50 4.29
N GLY A 17 0.41 0.39 3.99
CA GLY A 17 -0.17 0.88 2.74
C GLY A 17 -0.04 2.40 2.57
N ASP A 18 -0.20 3.17 3.64
CA ASP A 18 -0.01 4.63 3.60
C ASP A 18 1.46 5.01 3.37
N ALA A 19 2.40 4.31 4.00
CA ALA A 19 3.83 4.51 3.78
C ALA A 19 4.23 4.23 2.32
N ILE A 20 3.65 3.20 1.70
CA ILE A 20 3.85 2.89 0.27
C ILE A 20 3.26 4.02 -0.57
N ARG A 21 2.01 4.41 -0.33
CA ARG A 21 1.32 5.46 -1.09
C ARG A 21 2.05 6.80 -1.04
N HIS A 22 2.57 7.16 0.13
CA HIS A 22 3.35 8.37 0.32
C HIS A 22 4.71 8.32 -0.40
N SER A 23 5.29 7.13 -0.53
CA SER A 23 6.52 6.91 -1.29
C SER A 23 6.26 6.94 -2.80
N THR A 24 5.16 6.34 -3.27
CA THR A 24 4.70 6.41 -4.67
C THR A 24 4.45 7.85 -5.11
N ALA A 25 3.84 8.69 -4.26
CA ALA A 25 3.60 10.10 -4.58
C ALA A 25 4.89 10.91 -4.76
N ARG A 26 5.99 10.51 -4.11
CA ARG A 26 7.27 11.22 -4.17
C ARG A 26 8.22 10.66 -5.21
N ASN A 27 8.24 9.34 -5.39
CA ASN A 27 9.18 8.63 -6.27
C ASN A 27 8.50 7.39 -6.86
N PRO A 28 7.58 7.55 -7.83
CA PRO A 28 6.79 6.44 -8.35
C PRO A 28 7.62 5.38 -9.10
N GLU A 29 8.68 5.82 -9.78
CA GLU A 29 9.59 5.02 -10.60
C GLU A 29 10.74 4.37 -9.81
N LYS A 30 10.84 4.65 -8.50
CA LYS A 30 11.91 4.09 -7.67
C LYS A 30 11.58 2.64 -7.32
N ASP A 31 12.59 1.78 -7.42
CA ASP A 31 12.52 0.39 -6.97
C ASP A 31 12.15 0.32 -5.48
N ALA A 32 11.01 -0.31 -5.20
CA ALA A 32 10.44 -0.48 -3.86
C ALA A 32 10.65 -1.89 -3.31
N LEU A 33 10.63 -2.90 -4.19
CA LEU A 33 10.71 -4.31 -3.80
C LEU A 33 11.48 -5.10 -4.85
N ILE A 34 12.45 -5.91 -4.40
CA ILE A 34 13.16 -6.87 -5.25
C ILE A 34 12.78 -8.27 -4.77
N PHE A 35 12.12 -9.04 -5.63
CA PHE A 35 11.67 -10.40 -5.31
C PHE A 35 11.98 -11.34 -6.47
N GLY A 36 12.75 -12.40 -6.22
CA GLY A 36 13.08 -13.43 -7.22
C GLY A 36 13.79 -12.87 -8.47
N GLY A 37 14.60 -11.81 -8.31
CA GLY A 37 15.26 -11.13 -9.43
C GLY A 37 14.39 -10.13 -10.18
N ARG A 38 13.08 -10.03 -9.88
CA ARG A 38 12.22 -8.98 -10.41
C ARG A 38 12.27 -7.76 -9.48
N ARG A 39 12.44 -6.58 -10.08
CA ARG A 39 12.30 -5.29 -9.40
C ARG A 39 10.89 -4.75 -9.62
N TRP A 40 10.30 -4.21 -8.58
CA TRP A 40 8.97 -3.59 -8.60
C TRP A 40 9.13 -2.16 -8.14
N SER A 41 8.61 -1.24 -8.95
CA SER A 41 8.53 0.18 -8.59
C SER A 41 7.46 0.42 -7.52
N TYR A 42 7.53 1.54 -6.81
CA TYR A 42 6.48 1.92 -5.84
C TYR A 42 5.08 1.96 -6.46
N ALA A 43 4.95 2.41 -7.72
CA ALA A 43 3.68 2.41 -8.44
C ALA A 43 3.15 0.99 -8.73
N GLU A 44 4.03 0.07 -9.13
CA GLU A 44 3.67 -1.31 -9.45
C GLU A 44 3.29 -2.10 -8.19
N LEU A 45 4.00 -1.85 -7.10
CA LEU A 45 3.72 -2.45 -5.81
C LEU A 45 2.34 -2.00 -5.28
N ASP A 46 2.03 -0.71 -5.34
CA ASP A 46 0.71 -0.17 -4.94
C ASP A 46 -0.43 -0.76 -5.78
N ALA A 47 -0.27 -0.82 -7.10
CA ALA A 47 -1.25 -1.42 -7.99
C ALA A 47 -1.47 -2.92 -7.70
N GLY A 48 -0.40 -3.66 -7.42
CA GLY A 48 -0.45 -5.07 -7.03
C GLY A 48 -1.15 -5.28 -5.68
N ALA A 49 -0.82 -4.46 -4.68
CA ALA A 49 -1.43 -4.49 -3.37
C ALA A 49 -2.94 -4.19 -3.43
N ASN A 50 -3.33 -3.16 -4.19
CA ASN A 50 -4.74 -2.82 -4.42
C ASN A 50 -5.48 -3.93 -5.16
N ARG A 51 -4.83 -4.62 -6.10
CA ARG A 51 -5.42 -5.79 -6.77
C ARG A 51 -5.69 -6.93 -5.79
N VAL A 52 -4.75 -7.25 -4.90
CA VAL A 52 -4.92 -8.32 -3.89
C VAL A 52 -5.97 -7.92 -2.84
N ALA A 53 -5.98 -6.67 -2.40
CA ALA A 53 -6.97 -6.17 -1.43
C ALA A 53 -8.41 -6.21 -1.98
N ASN A 54 -8.57 -5.97 -3.29
CA ASN A 54 -9.86 -6.06 -3.98
C ASN A 54 -10.12 -7.44 -4.59
N ALA A 55 -9.15 -8.36 -4.52
CA ALA A 55 -9.35 -9.70 -5.03
C ALA A 55 -10.44 -10.37 -4.18
N PRO A 56 -11.39 -11.09 -4.82
CA PRO A 56 -12.26 -11.98 -4.07
C PRO A 56 -11.37 -12.93 -3.27
N ARG A 57 -11.67 -13.12 -1.99
CA ARG A 57 -10.89 -13.98 -1.09
C ARG A 57 -10.80 -15.38 -1.70
N LEU A 58 -9.73 -15.63 -2.43
CA LEU A 58 -9.46 -16.94 -3.04
C LEU A 58 -9.00 -17.95 -1.96
N CYS A 59 -8.66 -17.46 -0.77
CA CYS A 59 -8.44 -18.26 0.42
C CYS A 59 -9.78 -18.66 1.06
N ARG A 60 -10.56 -19.47 0.35
CA ARG A 60 -11.52 -20.39 0.97
C ARG A 60 -11.23 -21.77 0.41
N ARG A 61 -10.20 -22.40 0.95
CA ARG A 61 -10.00 -23.85 0.89
C ARG A 61 -9.75 -24.35 2.30
#